data_AF-A0A287DD73-F1
#
_entry.id   AF-A0A287DD73-F1
#
_cell.length_a   1.000
_cell.length_b   1.000
_cell.length_c   1.000
_cell.angle_alpha   90.00
_cell.angle_beta   90.00
_cell.angle_gamma   90.00
#
_symmetry.space_group_name_H-M   'P 1'
#
loop_
_entity.id
_entity.type
_entity.pdbx_description
1 polymer ?
#
loop_
_entity_poly.entity_id
_entity_poly.type
_entity_poly.pdbx_seq_one_letter_code
_entity_poly.pdbx_strand_id
1 'polypeptide(L)'
;MGLLGLLLFLVPVILLGGVQEPGLVEGLFFKSCPKVRVKCEIEERNLCTRHRQCPNNMKCCMFSCGKKCLDMRKDICSMPKEVGPCMAYLPRWWYNEETQLCSRFIYGGCQGNNNNFQSEAICMVVCQKSTG
;
A
#
# COMPACT_ATOMS: atom_id res chain seq x y z
N MET A 1 -12.30 67.14 -2.87
CA MET A 1 -12.52 65.76 -3.39
C MET A 1 -11.72 64.84 -2.49
N GLY A 2 -12.24 64.16 -1.46
CA GLY A 2 -13.54 63.51 -1.33
C GLY A 2 -13.41 62.04 -1.70
N LEU A 3 -12.98 61.20 -0.75
CA LEU A 3 -13.02 59.72 -0.71
C LEU A 3 -12.71 59.35 0.76
N LEU A 4 -13.58 59.58 1.74
CA LEU A 4 -14.76 58.78 2.11
C LEU A 4 -14.63 57.29 1.79
N GLY A 5 -14.51 56.44 2.82
CA GLY A 5 -14.77 55.00 2.68
C GLY A 5 -14.11 54.04 3.67
N LEU A 6 -14.37 54.22 4.98
CA LEU A 6 -14.44 53.13 5.99
C LEU A 6 -13.14 52.42 6.41
N LEU A 7 -12.42 53.07 7.34
CA LEU A 7 -12.01 52.41 8.59
C LEU A 7 -13.25 51.89 9.33
N LEU A 8 -13.20 50.65 9.84
CA LEU A 8 -14.08 49.97 10.83
C LEU A 8 -14.06 48.47 10.43
N PHE A 9 -13.46 47.49 11.10
CA PHE A 9 -13.32 47.24 12.54
C PHE A 9 -12.08 46.36 12.79
N LEU A 10 -11.14 46.87 13.57
CA LEU A 10 -10.35 46.04 14.46
C LEU A 10 -11.27 45.57 15.59
N VAL A 11 -11.05 44.34 16.06
CA VAL A 11 -11.40 43.70 17.37
C VAL A 11 -11.99 42.28 17.13
N PRO A 12 -11.56 41.28 17.92
CA PRO A 12 -11.14 39.98 17.42
C PRO A 12 -12.15 38.86 17.67
N VAL A 13 -12.23 37.88 16.77
CA VAL A 13 -12.91 36.60 17.06
C VAL A 13 -11.87 35.62 17.58
N ILE A 14 -11.45 35.85 18.82
CA ILE A 14 -10.96 34.81 19.72
C ILE A 14 -12.20 34.26 20.43
N LEU A 15 -12.30 32.93 20.53
CA LEU A 15 -13.27 32.12 21.29
C LEU A 15 -14.54 31.67 20.55
N LEU A 16 -14.39 30.64 19.70
CA LEU A 16 -15.08 29.36 19.91
C LEU A 16 -14.16 28.20 19.46
N GLY A 17 -13.41 27.68 20.43
CA GLY A 17 -12.95 26.29 20.56
C GLY A 17 -12.38 25.52 19.36
N GLY A 18 -11.04 25.45 19.30
CA GLY A 18 -10.28 24.19 19.18
C GLY A 18 -10.51 23.26 17.97
N VAL A 19 -9.57 23.25 17.04
CA VAL A 19 -8.52 22.22 16.86
C VAL A 19 -7.82 22.51 15.52
N GLN A 20 -6.52 22.75 15.62
CA GLN A 20 -5.55 22.73 14.54
C GLN A 20 -5.69 21.44 13.70
N GLU A 21 -5.77 21.54 12.37
CA GLU A 21 -4.82 20.93 11.42
C GLU A 21 -5.26 21.23 9.97
N PRO A 22 -4.38 21.83 9.14
CA PRO A 22 -4.64 22.10 7.74
C PRO A 22 -4.20 20.90 6.88
N GLY A 23 -5.04 20.41 5.95
CA GLY A 23 -4.58 19.29 5.14
C GLY A 23 -5.52 18.69 4.11
N LEU A 24 -6.41 19.46 3.48
CA LEU A 24 -7.11 18.98 2.27
C LEU A 24 -6.46 19.55 1.00
N VAL A 25 -5.18 19.24 0.82
CA VAL A 25 -4.60 19.15 -0.52
C VAL A 25 -4.43 17.66 -0.77
N GLU A 26 -5.48 16.99 -1.27
CA GLU A 26 -5.29 15.75 -2.02
C GLU A 26 -4.60 16.14 -3.33
N GLY A 27 -3.31 16.45 -3.21
CA GLY A 27 -2.43 16.62 -4.34
C GLY A 27 -2.48 15.38 -5.21
N LEU A 28 -2.10 15.57 -6.45
CA LEU A 28 -1.84 14.55 -7.47
C LEU A 28 -0.72 13.60 -6.98
N PHE A 29 -0.97 12.81 -5.93
CA PHE A 29 0.03 11.99 -5.26
C PHE A 29 0.25 10.76 -6.13
N PHE A 30 1.30 10.82 -6.94
CA PHE A 30 1.91 9.65 -7.55
C PHE A 30 2.31 8.67 -6.44
N LYS A 31 1.39 7.78 -6.05
CA LYS A 31 1.64 6.77 -5.02
C LYS A 31 2.95 6.05 -5.35
N SER A 32 3.91 6.15 -4.43
CA SER A 32 5.26 5.60 -4.60
C SER A 32 5.31 4.15 -4.12
N CYS A 33 6.29 3.39 -4.59
CA CYS A 33 6.45 1.99 -4.16
C CYS A 33 6.51 1.89 -2.63
N PRO A 34 5.88 0.85 -2.01
CA PRO A 34 5.97 0.64 -0.58
C PRO A 34 7.43 0.52 -0.11
N LYS A 35 7.77 1.16 1.01
CA LYS A 35 9.09 1.08 1.63
C LYS A 35 9.11 0.10 2.80
N VAL A 36 8.60 -1.11 2.58
CA VAL A 36 8.57 -2.15 3.61
C VAL A 36 9.89 -2.92 3.55
N ARG A 37 10.61 -2.98 4.67
CA ARG A 37 11.83 -3.78 4.82
C ARG A 37 11.47 -5.12 5.44
N VAL A 38 11.88 -6.19 4.79
CA VAL A 38 11.67 -7.55 5.28
C VAL A 38 12.96 -8.36 5.19
N LYS A 39 13.09 -9.37 6.05
CA LYS A 39 14.17 -10.35 5.95
C LYS A 39 13.72 -11.47 5.03
N CYS A 40 14.46 -11.68 3.95
CA CYS A 40 14.17 -12.75 3.00
C CYS A 40 14.94 -14.02 3.34
N GLU A 41 14.24 -15.16 3.36
CA GLU A 41 14.88 -16.48 3.45
C GLU A 41 15.43 -16.90 2.09
N ILE A 42 14.66 -16.66 1.02
CA ILE A 42 15.05 -16.96 -0.35
C ILE A 42 14.72 -15.74 -1.22
N GLU A 43 15.55 -15.45 -2.22
CA GLU A 43 15.25 -14.42 -3.23
C GLU A 43 14.19 -14.93 -4.20
N GLU A 44 13.12 -14.15 -4.41
CA GLU A 44 12.09 -14.48 -5.39
C GLU A 44 12.51 -14.03 -6.80
N ARG A 45 12.03 -14.74 -7.81
CA ARG A 45 12.20 -14.32 -9.21
C ARG A 45 11.57 -12.94 -9.42
N ASN A 46 12.36 -12.02 -9.97
CA ASN A 46 11.88 -10.72 -10.40
C ASN A 46 10.89 -10.86 -11.57
N LEU A 47 9.64 -10.42 -11.37
CA LEU A 47 8.61 -10.37 -12.40
C LEU A 47 8.84 -9.23 -13.39
N CYS A 48 9.50 -8.17 -12.94
CA CYS A 48 9.79 -6.98 -13.73
C CYS A 48 11.16 -6.39 -13.35
N THR A 49 11.69 -5.54 -14.22
CA THR A 49 12.89 -4.73 -13.96
C THR A 49 12.64 -3.24 -14.14
N ARG A 50 11.64 -2.85 -14.93
CA ARG A 50 11.25 -1.46 -15.21
C ARG A 50 9.72 -1.30 -15.16
N HIS A 51 9.23 -0.11 -14.79
CA HIS A 51 7.78 0.14 -14.69
C HIS A 51 7.02 -0.14 -16.00
N ARG A 52 7.60 0.18 -17.16
CA ARG A 52 6.99 -0.05 -18.49
C ARG A 52 6.69 -1.51 -18.83
N GLN A 53 7.26 -2.48 -18.11
CA GLN A 53 6.97 -3.91 -18.33
C GLN A 53 5.70 -4.36 -17.62
N CYS A 54 5.22 -3.57 -16.65
CA CYS A 54 4.02 -3.90 -15.91
C CYS A 54 2.79 -3.41 -16.68
N PRO A 55 1.70 -4.21 -16.73
CA PRO A 55 0.47 -3.82 -17.42
C PRO A 55 -0.24 -2.68 -16.69
N ASN A 56 -1.20 -2.03 -17.35
CA ASN A 56 -2.14 -1.09 -16.73
C ASN A 56 -1.48 0.05 -15.91
N ASN A 57 -0.31 0.54 -16.35
CA ASN A 57 0.48 1.57 -15.65
C ASN A 57 0.86 1.20 -14.20
N MET A 58 0.91 -0.10 -13.89
CA MET A 58 1.43 -0.59 -12.62
C MET A 58 2.92 -0.26 -12.48
N LYS A 59 3.38 -0.13 -11.23
CA LYS A 59 4.78 0.15 -10.94
C LYS A 59 5.54 -1.14 -10.62
N CYS A 60 6.66 -1.33 -11.30
CA CYS A 60 7.66 -2.30 -10.87
C CYS A 60 8.33 -1.85 -9.56
N CYS A 61 8.07 -2.55 -8.46
CA CYS A 61 8.55 -2.20 -7.12
C CYS A 61 9.31 -3.37 -6.50
N MET A 62 10.34 -3.08 -5.69
CA MET A 62 10.86 -4.07 -4.74
C MET A 62 9.77 -4.31 -3.70
N PHE A 63 9.20 -5.51 -3.68
CA PHE A 63 8.08 -5.85 -2.80
C PHE A 63 8.23 -7.27 -2.28
N SER A 64 8.12 -7.44 -0.96
CA SER A 64 8.51 -8.68 -0.29
C SER A 64 9.97 -9.04 -0.66
N CYS A 65 10.19 -10.12 -1.40
CA CYS A 65 11.52 -10.67 -1.69
C CYS A 65 11.88 -10.67 -3.18
N GLY A 66 11.24 -9.82 -3.98
CA GLY A 66 11.59 -9.62 -5.39
C GLY A 66 10.93 -8.38 -6.01
N LYS A 67 11.24 -8.09 -7.27
CA LYS A 67 10.57 -7.05 -8.05
C LYS A 67 9.22 -7.56 -8.55
N LYS A 68 8.13 -6.91 -8.12
CA LYS A 68 6.76 -7.23 -8.52
C LYS A 68 6.07 -6.02 -9.16
N CYS A 69 5.08 -6.30 -10.01
CA CYS A 69 4.20 -5.26 -10.55
C CYS A 69 3.08 -4.97 -9.56
N LEU A 70 3.04 -3.75 -9.05
CA LEU A 70 2.04 -3.31 -8.08
C LEU A 70 1.10 -2.28 -8.71
N ASP A 71 -0.20 -2.52 -8.54
CA ASP A 71 -1.21 -1.49 -8.74
C ASP A 71 -1.28 -0.62 -7.49
N MET A 72 -0.81 0.61 -7.60
CA MET A 72 -0.76 1.54 -6.47
C MET A 72 -2.15 1.94 -5.97
N ARG A 73 -3.22 1.65 -6.72
CA ARG A 73 -4.60 1.93 -6.33
C ARG A 73 -5.22 0.81 -5.51
N LYS A 74 -4.64 -0.40 -5.55
CA LYS A 74 -5.16 -1.57 -4.83
C LYS A 74 -4.40 -1.78 -3.53
N ASP A 75 -5.13 -2.14 -2.50
CA ASP A 75 -4.54 -2.72 -1.30
C ASP A 75 -4.22 -4.19 -1.59
N ILE A 76 -2.99 -4.59 -1.29
CA ILE A 76 -2.54 -5.97 -1.49
C ILE A 76 -3.16 -6.87 -0.42
N CYS A 77 -3.34 -6.35 0.78
CA CYS A 77 -3.76 -7.14 1.94
C CYS A 77 -5.26 -7.47 1.90
N SER A 78 -6.06 -6.79 1.07
CA SER A 78 -7.47 -7.13 0.83
C SER A 78 -7.68 -8.07 -0.36
N MET A 79 -6.62 -8.46 -1.08
CA MET A 79 -6.75 -9.40 -2.21
C MET A 79 -6.99 -10.83 -1.68
N PRO A 80 -7.77 -11.67 -2.38
CA PRO A 80 -7.97 -13.06 -1.97
C PRO A 80 -6.68 -13.87 -2.13
N LYS A 81 -6.57 -15.04 -1.47
CA LYS A 81 -5.56 -16.03 -1.87
C LYS A 81 -5.83 -16.51 -3.30
N GLU A 82 -4.77 -16.59 -4.11
CA GLU A 82 -4.86 -17.13 -5.47
C GLU A 82 -3.79 -18.21 -5.68
N VAL A 83 -4.25 -19.45 -5.89
CA VAL A 83 -3.38 -20.61 -6.17
C VAL A 83 -2.70 -20.46 -7.53
N GLY A 84 -3.40 -19.88 -8.52
CA GLY A 84 -2.95 -19.85 -9.91
C GLY A 84 -3.13 -21.19 -10.64
N PRO A 85 -2.89 -21.24 -11.96
CA PRO A 85 -3.17 -22.41 -12.78
C PRO A 85 -2.03 -23.46 -12.80
N CYS A 86 -0.84 -23.11 -12.33
CA CYS A 86 0.28 -24.03 -12.26
C CYS A 86 0.13 -25.03 -11.10
N MET A 87 0.83 -26.16 -11.17
CA MET A 87 0.66 -27.31 -10.26
C MET A 87 1.86 -27.55 -9.34
N ALA A 88 2.69 -26.54 -9.10
CA ALA A 88 3.77 -26.66 -8.11
C ALA A 88 3.18 -26.68 -6.69
N TYR A 89 3.88 -27.32 -5.75
CA TYR A 89 3.54 -27.30 -4.34
C TYR A 89 4.45 -26.30 -3.62
N LEU A 90 4.04 -25.04 -3.56
CA LEU A 90 4.81 -23.98 -2.87
C LEU A 90 4.02 -23.50 -1.65
N PRO A 91 4.41 -23.89 -0.42
CA PRO A 91 3.85 -23.32 0.80
C PRO A 91 4.11 -21.82 0.87
N ARG A 92 3.05 -21.03 1.00
CA ARG A 92 3.07 -19.57 1.07
C ARG A 92 2.13 -19.08 2.14
N TRP A 93 2.21 -17.79 2.43
CA TRP A 93 1.35 -17.09 3.38
C TRP A 93 0.56 -16.02 2.64
N TRP A 94 -0.70 -15.84 3.01
CA TRP A 94 -1.56 -14.75 2.56
C TRP A 94 -2.24 -14.13 3.77
N TYR A 95 -2.57 -12.85 3.68
CA TYR A 95 -3.32 -12.15 4.70
C TYR A 95 -4.81 -12.35 4.48
N ASN A 96 -5.50 -12.91 5.47
CA ASN A 96 -6.95 -13.04 5.47
C ASN A 96 -7.56 -11.84 6.20
N GLU A 97 -8.11 -10.89 5.44
CA GLU A 97 -8.73 -9.68 5.97
C GLU A 97 -9.94 -9.96 6.87
N GLU A 98 -10.71 -11.02 6.65
CA GLU A 98 -11.86 -11.34 7.51
C GLU A 98 -11.41 -11.72 8.92
N THR A 99 -10.35 -12.52 9.01
CA THR A 99 -9.79 -12.98 10.28
C THR A 99 -8.73 -12.04 10.86
N GLN A 100 -8.22 -11.11 10.06
CA GLN A 100 -7.05 -10.27 10.34
C GLN A 100 -5.78 -11.09 10.68
N LEU A 101 -5.62 -12.26 10.03
CA LEU A 101 -4.51 -13.19 10.29
C LEU A 101 -3.80 -13.59 9.00
N CYS A 102 -2.49 -13.80 9.09
CA CYS A 102 -1.71 -14.45 8.05
C CYS A 102 -1.90 -15.96 8.12
N SER A 103 -2.34 -16.58 7.03
CA SER A 103 -2.61 -18.02 6.96
C SER A 103 -1.80 -18.69 5.85
N ARG A 104 -1.44 -19.96 6.04
CA ARG A 104 -0.76 -20.75 5.02
C ARG A 104 -1.72 -21.12 3.87
N PHE A 105 -1.18 -21.17 2.66
CA PHE A 105 -1.84 -21.77 1.50
C PHE A 105 -0.79 -22.36 0.54
N ILE A 106 -1.23 -23.17 -0.42
CA ILE A 106 -0.36 -23.72 -1.47
C ILE A 106 -0.50 -22.88 -2.73
N TYR A 107 0.59 -22.28 -3.17
CA TYR A 107 0.68 -21.54 -4.42
C TYR A 107 1.20 -22.46 -5.53
N GLY A 108 0.51 -22.42 -6.68
CA GLY A 108 0.80 -23.23 -7.85
C GLY A 108 2.09 -22.84 -8.59
N GLY A 109 2.69 -21.69 -8.27
CA GLY A 109 3.99 -21.27 -8.79
C GLY A 109 3.96 -20.33 -10.00
N CYS A 110 2.78 -20.01 -10.54
CA CYS A 110 2.64 -19.00 -11.58
C CYS A 110 1.31 -18.23 -11.47
N GLN A 111 1.30 -17.02 -12.03
CA GLN A 111 0.16 -16.09 -11.95
C GLN A 111 -0.26 -15.84 -10.49
N GLY A 112 -1.55 -15.61 -10.22
CA GLY A 112 -2.02 -15.19 -8.91
C GLY A 112 -1.84 -13.69 -8.68
N ASN A 113 -1.92 -13.27 -7.42
CA ASN A 113 -1.79 -11.88 -7.01
C ASN A 113 -0.68 -11.65 -5.96
N ASN A 114 -0.54 -10.40 -5.50
CA ASN A 114 0.56 -10.01 -4.60
C ASN A 114 0.32 -10.33 -3.11
N ASN A 115 -0.87 -10.81 -2.72
CA ASN A 115 -1.14 -11.32 -1.37
C ASN A 115 -0.57 -12.74 -1.21
N ASN A 116 0.75 -12.84 -1.37
CA ASN A 116 1.51 -14.08 -1.42
C ASN A 116 2.93 -13.80 -0.92
N PHE A 117 3.23 -14.33 0.26
CA PHE A 117 4.46 -14.10 1.01
C PHE A 117 5.15 -15.43 1.33
N GLN A 118 6.47 -15.43 1.37
CA GLN A 118 7.22 -16.66 1.67
C GLN A 118 7.16 -17.07 3.15
N SER A 119 6.91 -16.12 4.06
CA SER A 119 6.83 -16.40 5.50
C SER A 119 5.72 -15.60 6.18
N GLU A 120 5.27 -16.10 7.33
CA GLU A 120 4.27 -15.43 8.17
C GLU A 120 4.74 -14.05 8.61
N ALA A 121 5.99 -13.94 9.05
CA ALA A 121 6.59 -12.68 9.49
C ALA A 121 6.55 -11.61 8.40
N ILE A 122 6.82 -11.98 7.14
CA ILE A 122 6.72 -11.05 6.01
C ILE A 122 5.28 -10.61 5.80
N CYS A 123 4.34 -11.56 5.81
CA CYS A 123 2.91 -11.26 5.68
C CYS A 123 2.45 -10.28 6.76
N MET A 124 2.83 -10.53 8.03
CA MET A 124 2.45 -9.69 9.16
C MET A 124 3.08 -8.29 9.05
N VAL A 125 4.38 -8.18 8.72
CA VAL A 125 5.04 -6.87 8.54
C VAL A 125 4.43 -6.06 7.39
N VAL A 126 3.97 -6.73 6.32
CA VAL A 126 3.38 -6.05 5.17
C VAL A 126 1.92 -5.64 5.43
N CYS A 127 1.14 -6.50 6.09
CA CYS A 127 -0.32 -6.36 6.14
C CYS A 127 -0.90 -6.02 7.50
N GLN A 128 -0.22 -6.36 8.59
CA GLN A 128 -0.71 -6.02 9.91
C GLN A 128 -0.43 -4.54 10.18
N LYS A 129 -1.50 -3.75 10.19
CA LYS A 129 -1.43 -2.34 10.57
C LYS A 129 -1.06 -2.28 12.05
N SER A 130 -0.07 -1.45 12.41
CA SER A 130 0.14 -1.11 13.82
C SER A 130 -1.10 -0.34 14.28
N THR A 131 -1.93 -0.97 15.11
CA THR A 131 -2.86 -0.25 15.98
C THR A 131 -2.00 0.56 16.95
N GLY A 132 -1.81 1.85 16.64
CA GLY A 132 -1.27 2.82 17.60
C GLY A 132 -2.27 3.08 18.71
#